data_AF-A0A0A9GHV2-F1
#
_entry.id   AF-A0A0A9GHV2-F1
#
_cell.length_a   1.000
_cell.length_b   1.000
_cell.length_c   1.000
_cell.angle_alpha   90.00
_cell.angle_beta   90.00
_cell.angle_gamma   90.00
#
_symmetry.space_group_name_H-M   'P 1'
#
loop_
_entity.id
_entity.type
_entity.pdbx_description
1 polymer ?
#
loop_
_entity_poly.entity_id
_entity_poly.type
_entity_poly.pdbx_seq_one_letter_code
_entity_poly.pdbx_strand_id
1 'polypeptide(L)'
;MPRMGPDFSSRAAMLDLLVVIPIMTNAYICHFNVQPIYNELKEKTPQNMYKIGRISTVLCVVVYALTALSGYLLFGDDTESDVLTNFDKDLGIRFSSVLNNIVRIGYVIHLVLVFPVVHFSLRQTVDSLIFGELATPSRKKTLTLTVVLLALIYLGSTMIPNIWMAFKFTGATTGLALGFMFPALVALRLDKEGCRLGYVERLLSLGLLGLAIIVSVIGVVGNVYTLKSKSE
;
A
#
# COMPACT_ATOMS: atom_id res chain seq x y z
N MET A 1 -11.42 4.50 28.87
CA MET A 1 -12.39 3.75 28.04
C MET A 1 -12.26 4.31 26.62
N PRO A 2 -12.14 3.47 25.59
CA PRO A 2 -12.02 3.94 24.20
C PRO A 2 -13.30 4.67 23.76
N ARG A 3 -13.16 5.74 22.96
CA ARG A 3 -14.30 6.41 22.33
C ARG A 3 -14.94 5.49 21.28
N MET A 4 -16.24 5.26 21.38
CA MET A 4 -16.94 4.31 20.48
C MET A 4 -17.30 4.90 19.10
N GLY A 5 -17.08 6.19 18.88
CA GLY A 5 -17.45 6.86 17.63
C GLY A 5 -16.48 7.98 17.23
N PRO A 6 -16.48 8.36 15.94
CA PRO A 6 -15.62 9.43 15.42
C PRO A 6 -15.96 10.79 16.01
N ASP A 7 -14.92 11.59 16.28
CA ASP A 7 -15.05 12.95 16.78
C ASP A 7 -15.24 13.93 15.60
N PHE A 8 -16.47 14.41 15.41
CA PHE A 8 -16.78 15.42 14.39
C PHE A 8 -16.74 16.86 14.93
N SER A 9 -16.23 17.06 16.15
CA SER A 9 -16.30 18.36 16.83
C SER A 9 -15.36 19.40 16.22
N SER A 10 -14.32 18.99 15.49
CA SER A 10 -13.33 19.89 14.91
C SER A 10 -13.10 19.66 13.41
N ARG A 11 -12.83 20.75 12.68
CA ARG A 11 -12.41 20.66 11.27
C ARG A 11 -11.12 19.86 11.10
N ALA A 12 -10.21 19.91 12.08
CA ALA A 12 -9.00 19.11 12.08
C ALA A 12 -9.30 17.60 12.09
N ALA A 13 -10.21 17.15 12.96
CA ALA A 13 -10.61 15.74 13.02
C ALA A 13 -11.28 15.26 11.72
N MET A 14 -12.07 16.12 11.07
CA MET A 14 -12.63 15.81 9.74
C MET A 14 -11.55 15.71 8.65
N LEU A 15 -10.51 16.55 8.70
CA LEU A 15 -9.40 16.48 7.76
C LEU A 15 -8.51 15.25 8.00
N ASP A 16 -8.35 14.82 9.25
CA ASP A 16 -7.63 13.59 9.57
C ASP A 16 -8.33 12.34 9.01
N LEU A 17 -9.67 12.32 8.97
CA LEU A 17 -10.41 11.25 8.29
C LEU A 17 -10.10 11.17 6.79
N LEU A 18 -9.84 12.32 6.13
CA LEU A 18 -9.45 12.31 4.71
C LEU A 18 -8.05 11.73 4.50
N VAL A 19 -7.16 11.84 5.48
CA VAL A 19 -5.82 11.22 5.45
C VAL A 19 -5.90 9.69 5.49
N VAL A 20 -6.98 9.12 6.03
CA VAL A 20 -7.19 7.66 6.05
C VAL A 20 -7.36 7.10 4.64
N ILE A 21 -7.95 7.85 3.71
CA ILE A 21 -8.23 7.41 2.33
C ILE A 21 -6.96 6.92 1.60
N PRO A 22 -5.87 7.70 1.50
CA PRO A 22 -4.65 7.24 0.84
C PRO A 22 -4.00 6.05 1.57
N ILE A 23 -4.11 5.96 2.89
CA ILE A 23 -3.55 4.84 3.66
C ILE A 23 -4.33 3.56 3.39
N MET A 24 -5.66 3.63 3.42
CA MET A 24 -6.53 2.52 3.07
C MET A 24 -6.32 2.11 1.61
N THR A 25 -6.18 3.09 0.71
CA THR A 25 -5.82 2.82 -0.68
C THR A 25 -4.53 2.02 -0.73
N ASN A 26 -3.46 2.50 -0.07
CA ASN A 26 -2.16 1.82 0.01
C ASN A 26 -2.25 0.40 0.57
N ALA A 27 -3.01 0.21 1.67
CA ALA A 27 -3.17 -1.08 2.33
C ALA A 27 -3.82 -2.14 1.42
N TYR A 28 -4.70 -1.73 0.50
CA TYR A 28 -5.35 -2.63 -0.45
C TYR A 28 -4.69 -2.69 -1.84
N ILE A 29 -3.53 -2.06 -2.04
CA ILE A 29 -2.77 -2.24 -3.29
C ILE A 29 -2.12 -3.63 -3.28
N CYS A 30 -2.67 -4.54 -4.06
CA CYS A 30 -2.04 -5.83 -4.37
C CYS A 30 -1.77 -6.03 -5.87
N HIS A 31 -2.12 -5.05 -6.71
CA HIS A 31 -2.13 -5.15 -8.17
C HIS A 31 -0.77 -5.53 -8.77
N PHE A 32 0.34 -5.07 -8.20
CA PHE A 32 1.69 -5.40 -8.69
C PHE A 32 2.07 -6.88 -8.49
N ASN A 33 1.42 -7.59 -7.56
CA ASN A 33 1.64 -9.01 -7.33
C ASN A 33 0.75 -9.91 -8.22
N VAL A 34 -0.21 -9.34 -8.95
CA VAL A 34 -1.16 -10.12 -9.76
C VAL A 34 -0.43 -10.95 -10.81
N GLN A 35 0.57 -10.37 -11.50
CA GLN A 35 1.30 -11.06 -12.57
C GLN A 35 2.18 -12.21 -12.05
N PRO A 36 3.02 -12.02 -11.01
CA PRO A 36 3.74 -13.13 -10.39
C PRO A 36 2.80 -14.24 -9.89
N ILE A 37 1.73 -13.90 -9.17
CA ILE A 37 0.77 -14.88 -8.66
C ILE A 37 0.13 -15.65 -9.82
N TYR A 38 -0.32 -14.96 -10.86
CA TYR A 38 -0.93 -15.58 -12.04
C TYR A 38 0.03 -16.55 -12.73
N ASN A 39 1.31 -16.22 -12.81
CA ASN A 39 2.32 -17.07 -13.43
C ASN A 39 2.62 -18.36 -12.65
N GLU A 40 2.40 -18.33 -11.33
CA GLU A 40 2.55 -19.48 -10.42
C GLU A 40 1.27 -20.33 -10.30
N LEU A 41 0.14 -19.87 -10.85
CA LEU A 41 -1.10 -20.64 -10.83
C LEU A 41 -0.94 -21.92 -11.66
N LYS A 42 -1.34 -23.04 -11.05
CA LYS A 42 -1.46 -24.34 -11.73
C LYS A 42 -2.33 -24.25 -12.98
N GLU A 43 -3.46 -23.55 -12.89
CA GLU A 43 -4.38 -23.30 -13.98
C GLU A 43 -4.54 -21.80 -14.20
N LYS A 44 -3.87 -21.30 -15.24
CA LYS A 44 -3.80 -19.88 -15.62
C LYS A 44 -5.08 -19.45 -16.34
N THR A 45 -6.17 -19.29 -15.58
CA THR A 45 -7.44 -18.76 -16.09
C THR A 45 -7.84 -17.48 -15.36
N PRO A 46 -8.47 -16.51 -16.05
CA PRO A 46 -8.96 -15.28 -15.39
C PRO A 46 -9.95 -15.56 -14.26
N GLN A 47 -10.77 -16.62 -14.41
CA GLN A 47 -11.75 -17.04 -13.40
C GLN A 47 -11.08 -17.49 -12.10
N ASN A 48 -10.00 -18.28 -12.20
CA ASN A 48 -9.22 -18.73 -11.05
C ASN A 48 -8.55 -17.53 -10.36
N MET A 49 -7.97 -16.61 -11.13
CA MET A 49 -7.35 -15.41 -10.58
C MET A 49 -8.36 -14.51 -9.86
N TYR A 50 -9.55 -14.32 -10.44
CA TYR A 50 -10.63 -13.56 -9.80
C TYR A 50 -11.08 -14.20 -8.47
N LYS A 51 -11.25 -15.53 -8.45
CA LYS A 51 -11.62 -16.26 -7.24
C LYS A 51 -10.58 -16.08 -6.13
N ILE A 52 -9.29 -16.22 -6.47
CA ILE A 52 -8.19 -16.05 -5.52
C ILE A 52 -8.14 -14.61 -5.01
N GLY A 53 -8.19 -13.63 -5.91
CA GLY A 53 -8.24 -12.22 -5.55
C GLY A 53 -9.36 -11.91 -4.56
N ARG A 54 -10.60 -12.36 -4.84
CA ARG A 54 -11.74 -12.13 -3.96
C ARG A 54 -11.57 -12.75 -2.57
N ILE A 55 -11.10 -14.00 -2.49
CA ILE A 55 -10.87 -14.68 -1.21
C ILE A 55 -9.78 -13.96 -0.42
N SER A 56 -8.66 -13.61 -1.06
CA SER A 56 -7.56 -12.88 -0.44
C SER A 56 -8.02 -11.52 0.06
N THR A 57 -8.79 -10.75 -0.72
CA THR A 57 -9.31 -9.45 -0.29
C THR A 57 -10.23 -9.56 0.92
N VAL A 58 -11.18 -10.51 0.93
CA VAL A 58 -12.07 -10.72 2.08
C VAL A 58 -11.27 -11.07 3.33
N LEU A 59 -10.28 -11.96 3.20
CA LEU A 59 -9.40 -12.31 4.31
C LEU A 59 -8.62 -11.09 4.82
N CYS A 60 -8.07 -10.26 3.93
CA CYS A 60 -7.37 -9.02 4.30
C CYS A 60 -8.30 -8.07 5.07
N VAL A 61 -9.53 -7.86 4.60
CA VAL A 61 -10.51 -7.00 5.28
C VAL A 61 -10.78 -7.49 6.71
N VAL A 62 -11.01 -8.80 6.87
CA VAL A 62 -11.28 -9.39 8.20
C VAL A 62 -10.07 -9.22 9.11
N VAL A 63 -8.86 -9.54 8.64
CA VAL A 63 -7.64 -9.41 9.44
C VAL A 63 -7.36 -7.95 9.81
N TYR A 64 -7.52 -7.02 8.87
CA TYR A 64 -7.33 -5.59 9.15
C TYR A 64 -8.36 -5.07 10.16
N ALA A 65 -9.63 -5.45 10.03
CA ALA A 65 -10.67 -5.05 10.97
C ALA A 65 -10.42 -5.61 12.38
N LEU A 66 -10.05 -6.89 12.50
CA LEU A 66 -9.74 -7.52 13.79
C LEU A 66 -8.52 -6.88 14.45
N THR A 67 -7.46 -6.61 13.68
CA THR A 67 -6.25 -5.96 14.20
C THR A 67 -6.54 -4.53 14.64
N ALA A 68 -7.27 -3.75 13.83
CA ALA A 68 -7.64 -2.38 14.16
C ALA A 68 -8.52 -2.31 15.41
N LEU A 69 -9.55 -3.18 15.50
CA LEU A 69 -10.42 -3.24 16.67
C LEU A 69 -9.65 -3.65 17.92
N SER A 70 -8.81 -4.68 17.83
CA SER A 70 -8.02 -5.16 18.97
C SER A 70 -7.02 -4.12 19.45
N GLY A 71 -6.32 -3.45 18.53
CA GLY A 71 -5.39 -2.37 18.85
C GLY A 71 -6.11 -1.19 19.53
N TYR A 72 -7.25 -0.76 18.97
CA TYR A 72 -8.02 0.33 19.55
C TYR A 72 -8.62 -0.03 20.92
N LEU A 73 -9.04 -1.28 21.13
CA LEU A 73 -9.51 -1.74 22.45
C LEU A 73 -8.38 -1.79 23.48
N LEU A 74 -7.15 -2.08 23.05
CA LEU A 74 -5.99 -2.19 23.94
C LEU A 74 -5.43 -0.82 24.35
N PHE A 75 -5.38 0.14 23.42
CA PHE A 75 -4.74 1.45 23.64
C PHE A 75 -5.72 2.61 23.77
N GLY A 76 -6.96 2.46 23.29
CA GLY A 76 -7.97 3.51 23.33
C GLY A 76 -7.50 4.80 22.66
N ASP A 77 -7.63 5.91 23.38
CA ASP A 77 -7.25 7.24 22.89
C ASP A 77 -5.72 7.43 22.82
N ASP A 78 -4.93 6.55 23.45
CA ASP A 78 -3.46 6.56 23.40
C ASP A 78 -2.90 5.79 22.18
N THR A 79 -3.76 5.37 21.24
CA THR A 79 -3.33 4.65 20.02
C THR A 79 -2.46 5.57 19.15
N GLU A 80 -1.21 5.18 18.92
CA GLU A 80 -0.30 5.90 18.04
C GLU A 80 -0.60 5.60 16.56
N SER A 81 -0.15 6.47 15.64
CA SER A 81 -0.31 6.24 14.20
C SER A 81 0.37 4.96 13.71
N ASP A 82 1.42 4.53 14.42
CA ASP A 82 2.02 3.21 14.30
C ASP A 82 1.78 2.45 15.61
N VAL A 83 0.83 1.53 15.58
CA VAL A 83 0.43 0.74 16.75
C VAL A 83 1.60 -0.08 17.33
N LEU A 84 2.62 -0.42 16.53
CA LEU A 84 3.80 -1.12 17.03
C LEU A 84 4.61 -0.25 17.99
N THR A 85 4.58 1.08 17.82
CA THR A 85 5.22 2.03 18.75
C THR A 85 4.55 2.00 20.13
N ASN A 86 3.26 1.66 20.22
CA ASN A 86 2.61 1.46 21.52
C ASN A 86 3.20 0.26 22.29
N PHE A 87 3.64 -0.79 21.58
CA PHE A 87 4.32 -1.95 22.17
C PHE A 87 5.80 -1.67 22.50
N ASP A 88 6.30 -0.44 22.30
CA ASP A 88 7.62 -0.05 22.77
C ASP A 88 7.64 0.47 24.21
N LYS A 89 6.45 0.77 24.75
CA LYS A 89 6.23 1.30 26.09
C LYS A 89 5.80 0.18 27.04
N ASP A 90 5.89 0.43 28.35
CA ASP A 90 5.32 -0.50 29.32
C ASP A 90 3.79 -0.40 29.29
N LEU A 91 3.14 -1.52 28.93
CA LEU A 91 1.68 -1.68 28.85
C LEU A 91 0.99 -1.68 30.22
N GLY A 92 1.74 -1.69 31.34
CA GLY A 92 1.17 -1.73 32.70
C GLY A 92 0.53 -3.07 33.06
N ILE A 93 0.76 -4.12 32.27
CA ILE A 93 0.31 -5.49 32.51
C ILE A 93 1.49 -6.38 32.93
N ARG A 94 1.24 -7.42 33.73
CA ARG A 94 2.27 -8.31 34.29
C ARG A 94 3.18 -8.97 33.24
N PHE A 95 2.67 -9.18 32.02
CA PHE A 95 3.39 -9.82 30.91
C PHE A 95 3.79 -8.85 29.79
N SER A 96 3.78 -7.54 30.07
CA SER A 96 4.04 -6.45 29.12
C SER A 96 5.32 -6.66 28.31
N SER A 97 6.45 -6.86 29.00
CA SER A 97 7.76 -7.05 28.36
C SER A 97 7.81 -8.29 27.45
N VAL A 98 7.19 -9.39 27.85
CA VAL A 98 7.17 -10.63 27.05
C VAL A 98 6.32 -10.43 25.79
N LEU A 99 5.14 -9.83 25.94
CA LEU A 99 4.24 -9.54 24.82
C LEU A 99 4.92 -8.60 23.80
N ASN A 100 5.53 -7.51 24.28
CA ASN A 100 6.25 -6.55 23.45
C ASN A 100 7.37 -7.22 22.64
N ASN A 101 8.15 -8.09 23.29
CA ASN A 101 9.22 -8.82 22.60
C ASN A 101 8.68 -9.81 21.55
N ILE A 102 7.57 -10.50 21.84
CA ILE A 102 6.92 -11.39 20.87
C ILE A 102 6.46 -10.61 19.65
N VAL A 103 5.78 -9.47 19.85
CA VAL A 103 5.30 -8.61 18.76
C VAL A 103 6.47 -8.09 17.91
N ARG A 104 7.53 -7.59 18.55
CA ARG A 104 8.74 -7.08 17.87
C ARG A 104 9.44 -8.15 17.05
N ILE A 105 9.73 -9.30 17.64
CA ILE A 105 10.41 -10.40 16.95
C ILE A 105 9.52 -10.93 15.82
N GLY A 106 8.22 -11.09 16.07
CA GLY A 106 7.26 -11.51 15.06
C GLY A 106 7.21 -10.57 13.85
N TYR A 107 7.18 -9.25 14.09
CA TYR A 107 7.21 -8.26 13.02
C TYR A 107 8.55 -8.26 12.26
N VAL A 108 9.69 -8.38 12.93
CA VAL A 108 11.00 -8.49 12.27
C VAL A 108 11.05 -9.72 11.36
N ILE A 109 10.62 -10.89 11.85
CA ILE A 109 10.55 -12.11 11.06
C ILE A 109 9.61 -11.92 9.86
N HIS A 110 8.45 -11.29 10.07
CA HIS A 110 7.51 -10.98 8.99
C HIS A 110 8.15 -10.12 7.90
N LEU A 111 8.84 -9.03 8.27
CA LEU A 111 9.54 -8.16 7.31
C LEU A 111 10.61 -8.91 6.53
N VAL A 112 11.41 -9.76 7.19
CA VAL A 112 12.44 -10.58 6.54
C VAL A 112 11.83 -11.56 5.53
N LEU A 113 10.64 -12.09 5.80
CA LEU A 113 9.94 -13.01 4.89
C LEU A 113 9.24 -12.31 3.73
N VAL A 114 8.66 -11.13 3.95
CA VAL A 114 7.93 -10.38 2.91
C VAL A 114 8.88 -9.66 1.96
N PHE A 115 10.01 -9.15 2.47
CA PHE A 115 10.95 -8.35 1.70
C PHE A 115 11.42 -9.03 0.39
N PRO A 116 11.82 -10.32 0.37
CA PRO A 116 12.23 -11.00 -0.85
C PRO A 116 11.15 -11.04 -1.93
N VAL A 117 9.88 -11.21 -1.56
CA VAL A 117 8.75 -11.30 -2.51
C VAL A 117 8.54 -9.95 -3.20
N VAL A 118 8.54 -8.86 -2.42
CA VAL A 118 8.38 -7.50 -2.97
C VAL A 118 9.61 -7.11 -3.80
N HIS A 119 10.81 -7.38 -3.28
CA HIS A 119 12.05 -7.07 -3.99
C HIS A 119 12.19 -7.86 -5.30
N PHE A 120 11.71 -9.10 -5.34
CA PHE A 120 11.68 -9.90 -6.56
C PHE A 120 10.82 -9.24 -7.65
N SER A 121 9.60 -8.82 -7.29
CA SER A 121 8.68 -8.14 -8.21
C SER A 121 9.27 -6.81 -8.70
N LEU A 122 9.81 -5.99 -7.79
CA LEU A 122 10.52 -4.75 -8.13
C LEU A 122 11.65 -5.01 -9.13
N ARG A 123 12.50 -6.01 -8.85
CA ARG A 123 13.63 -6.37 -9.71
C ARG A 123 13.15 -6.77 -11.11
N GLN A 124 12.09 -7.57 -11.23
CA GLN A 124 11.55 -7.96 -12.53
C GLN A 124 11.01 -6.75 -13.31
N THR A 125 10.29 -5.84 -12.64
CA THR A 125 9.77 -4.63 -13.27
C THR A 125 10.89 -3.73 -13.78
N VAL A 126 11.93 -3.50 -12.96
CA VAL A 126 13.07 -2.66 -13.35
C VAL A 126 13.91 -3.33 -14.45
N ASP A 127 14.11 -4.66 -14.37
CA ASP A 127 14.84 -5.40 -15.41
C ASP A 127 14.13 -5.29 -16.77
N SER A 128 12.81 -5.47 -16.78
CA SER A 128 11.99 -5.32 -18.00
C SER A 128 12.01 -3.87 -18.52
N LEU A 129 11.95 -2.87 -17.63
CA LEU A 129 11.98 -1.46 -18.02
C LEU A 129 13.33 -1.03 -18.64
N ILE A 130 14.45 -1.50 -18.09
CA ILE A 130 15.79 -1.07 -18.52
C ILE A 130 16.29 -1.89 -19.71
N PHE A 131 16.09 -3.21 -19.70
CA PHE A 131 16.71 -4.12 -20.66
C PHE A 131 15.72 -4.70 -21.68
N GLY A 132 14.41 -4.52 -21.48
CA GLY A 132 13.36 -5.10 -22.32
C GLY A 132 13.14 -6.60 -22.04
N GLU A 133 11.98 -7.12 -22.47
CA GLU A 133 11.56 -8.50 -22.20
C GLU A 133 12.42 -9.58 -22.90
N LEU A 134 13.21 -9.19 -23.91
CA LEU A 134 14.04 -10.09 -24.72
C LEU A 134 15.48 -10.23 -24.22
N ALA A 135 15.84 -9.53 -23.14
CA ALA A 135 17.21 -9.58 -22.61
C ALA A 135 17.52 -10.94 -21.98
N THR A 136 18.65 -11.53 -22.35
CA THR A 136 19.07 -12.83 -21.81
C THR A 136 19.33 -12.74 -20.30
N PRO A 137 18.85 -13.72 -19.52
CA PRO A 137 19.07 -13.73 -18.08
C PRO A 137 20.54 -13.97 -17.76
N SER A 138 21.23 -12.93 -17.29
CA SER A 138 22.62 -13.01 -16.83
C SER A 138 22.68 -12.93 -15.30
N ARG A 139 23.43 -13.85 -14.68
CA ARG A 139 23.63 -13.89 -13.22
C ARG A 139 24.34 -12.62 -12.71
N LYS A 140 25.31 -12.10 -13.46
CA LYS A 140 26.01 -10.85 -13.13
C LYS A 140 25.05 -9.66 -13.20
N LYS A 141 24.26 -9.56 -14.27
CA LYS A 141 23.21 -8.53 -14.42
C LYS A 141 22.25 -8.54 -13.24
N THR A 142 21.74 -9.72 -12.89
CA THR A 142 20.80 -9.92 -11.78
C THR A 142 21.38 -9.50 -10.43
N LEU A 143 22.63 -9.87 -10.16
CA LEU A 143 23.32 -9.49 -8.92
C LEU A 143 23.53 -7.98 -8.86
N THR A 144 24.06 -7.37 -9.92
CA THR A 144 24.28 -5.92 -9.99
C THR A 144 22.98 -5.16 -9.78
N LEU A 145 21.90 -5.54 -10.47
CA LEU A 145 20.58 -4.91 -10.32
C LEU A 145 20.08 -5.01 -8.88
N THR A 146 20.25 -6.17 -8.24
CA THR A 146 19.85 -6.39 -6.85
C THR A 146 20.63 -5.49 -5.88
N VAL A 147 21.95 -5.41 -6.03
CA VAL A 147 22.81 -4.56 -5.18
C VAL A 147 22.45 -3.08 -5.34
N VAL A 148 22.24 -2.63 -6.58
CA VAL A 148 21.84 -1.23 -6.85
C VAL A 148 20.48 -0.91 -6.25
N LEU A 149 19.48 -1.79 -6.42
CA LEU A 149 18.15 -1.60 -5.84
C LEU A 149 18.20 -1.56 -4.31
N LEU A 150 18.97 -2.46 -3.67
CA LEU A 150 19.16 -2.45 -2.22
C LEU A 150 19.83 -1.16 -1.73
N ALA A 151 20.85 -0.66 -2.43
CA ALA A 151 21.52 0.58 -2.08
C ALA A 151 20.56 1.78 -2.17
N LEU A 152 19.73 1.84 -3.22
CA LEU A 152 18.72 2.90 -3.38
C LEU A 152 17.64 2.83 -2.30
N ILE A 153 17.15 1.63 -1.96
CA ILE A 153 16.16 1.44 -0.89
C ILE A 153 16.74 1.88 0.45
N TYR A 154 18.00 1.50 0.75
CA TYR A 154 18.67 1.90 1.98
C TYR A 154 18.83 3.43 2.07
N LEU A 155 19.27 4.07 0.98
CA LEU A 155 19.40 5.52 0.92
C LEU A 155 18.05 6.22 1.08
N GLY A 156 16.99 5.70 0.46
CA GLY A 156 15.63 6.22 0.66
C GLY A 156 15.17 6.09 2.11
N SER A 157 15.49 4.97 2.77
CA SER A 157 15.14 4.74 4.17
C SER A 157 15.82 5.69 5.14
N THR A 158 17.04 6.16 4.86
CA THR A 158 17.72 7.12 5.75
C THR A 158 17.17 8.55 5.61
N MET A 159 16.48 8.86 4.50
CA MET A 159 15.89 10.17 4.24
C MET A 159 14.47 10.34 4.80
N ILE A 160 13.74 9.24 5.02
CA ILE A 160 12.35 9.27 5.47
C ILE A 160 12.29 8.99 6.99
N PRO A 161 12.00 10.01 7.82
CA PRO A 161 12.03 9.86 9.28
C PRO A 161 10.80 9.13 9.85
N ASN A 162 9.74 8.94 9.05
CA ASN A 162 8.49 8.33 9.52
C ASN A 162 7.82 7.51 8.41
N ILE A 163 7.50 6.25 8.70
CA ILE A 163 6.84 5.33 7.78
C ILE A 163 5.46 5.82 7.31
N TRP A 164 4.75 6.56 8.17
CA TRP A 164 3.46 7.18 7.86
C TRP A 164 3.57 8.17 6.70
N MET A 165 4.68 8.92 6.63
CA MET A 165 4.96 9.82 5.51
C MET A 165 5.07 9.02 4.21
N ALA A 166 5.81 7.91 4.22
CA ALA A 166 5.93 7.03 3.06
C ALA A 166 4.58 6.50 2.60
N PHE A 167 3.72 6.04 3.52
CA PHE A 167 2.39 5.53 3.17
C PHE A 167 1.44 6.60 2.62
N LYS A 168 1.44 7.81 3.20
CA LYS A 168 0.64 8.92 2.67
C LYS A 168 1.01 9.25 1.22
N PHE A 169 2.30 9.38 0.94
CA PHE A 169 2.79 9.70 -0.41
C PHE A 169 2.55 8.56 -1.39
N THR A 170 2.87 7.32 -1.00
CA THR A 170 2.71 6.15 -1.86
C THR A 170 1.23 5.90 -2.17
N GLY A 171 0.34 6.05 -1.18
CA GLY A 171 -1.10 5.93 -1.37
C GLY A 171 -1.67 7.01 -2.29
N ALA A 172 -1.28 8.27 -2.09
CA ALA A 172 -1.74 9.40 -2.90
C ALA A 172 -1.20 9.39 -4.34
N THR A 173 -0.09 8.73 -4.61
CA THR A 173 0.53 8.66 -5.94
C THR A 173 0.32 7.28 -6.57
N THR A 174 1.19 6.32 -6.25
CA THR A 174 1.21 4.96 -6.80
C THR A 174 -0.09 4.21 -6.54
N GLY A 175 -0.72 4.40 -5.38
CA GLY A 175 -1.99 3.77 -5.05
C GLY A 175 -3.13 4.21 -5.95
N LEU A 176 -3.28 5.52 -6.13
CA LEU A 176 -4.29 6.04 -7.06
C LEU A 176 -3.97 5.69 -8.51
N ALA A 177 -2.68 5.67 -8.87
CA ALA A 177 -2.24 5.28 -10.20
C ALA A 177 -2.61 3.84 -10.55
N LEU A 178 -2.21 2.88 -9.71
CA LEU A 178 -2.43 1.46 -9.96
C LEU A 178 -3.89 1.04 -9.72
N GLY A 179 -4.53 1.58 -8.69
CA GLY A 179 -5.87 1.18 -8.28
C GLY A 179 -7.00 1.78 -9.12
N PHE A 180 -6.81 3.01 -9.64
CA PHE A 180 -7.90 3.75 -10.28
C PHE A 180 -7.55 4.31 -11.66
N MET A 181 -6.37 4.94 -11.83
CA MET A 181 -6.00 5.52 -13.13
C MET A 181 -5.71 4.44 -14.18
N PHE A 182 -4.91 3.44 -13.84
CA PHE A 182 -4.50 2.40 -14.78
C PHE A 182 -5.69 1.55 -15.28
N PRO A 183 -6.58 1.02 -14.42
CA PRO A 183 -7.76 0.29 -14.88
C PRO A 183 -8.67 1.14 -15.76
N ALA A 184 -8.88 2.41 -15.41
CA ALA A 184 -9.69 3.34 -16.22
C ALA A 184 -9.06 3.59 -17.60
N LEU A 185 -7.74 3.77 -17.66
CA LEU A 185 -7.02 3.94 -18.93
C LEU A 185 -7.11 2.68 -19.79
N VAL A 186 -6.95 1.49 -19.20
CA VAL A 186 -7.09 0.22 -19.92
C VAL A 186 -8.51 0.07 -20.47
N ALA A 187 -9.55 0.33 -19.68
CA ALA A 187 -10.93 0.28 -20.14
C ALA A 187 -11.18 1.23 -21.32
N LEU A 188 -10.73 2.49 -21.22
CA LEU A 188 -10.88 3.48 -22.29
C LEU A 188 -10.05 3.18 -23.54
N ARG A 189 -8.93 2.47 -23.41
CA ARG A 189 -8.13 1.99 -24.55
C ARG A 189 -8.85 0.86 -25.27
N LEU A 190 -9.38 -0.11 -24.52
CA LEU A 190 -10.14 -1.23 -25.08
C LEU A 190 -11.41 -0.76 -25.83
N ASP A 191 -12.07 0.31 -25.37
CA ASP A 191 -13.19 0.96 -26.09
C ASP A 191 -12.77 1.44 -27.49
N LYS A 192 -11.57 2.01 -27.62
CA LYS A 192 -11.04 2.48 -28.90
C LYS A 192 -10.60 1.35 -29.82
N GLU A 193 -10.19 0.21 -29.28
CA GLU A 193 -9.75 -0.97 -30.03
C GLU A 193 -10.89 -1.89 -30.48
N GLY A 194 -12.14 -1.54 -30.19
CA GLY A 194 -13.34 -2.21 -30.73
C GLY A 194 -14.22 -2.91 -29.70
N CYS A 195 -13.79 -3.00 -28.44
CA CYS A 195 -14.63 -3.46 -27.33
C CYS A 195 -15.51 -2.31 -26.84
N ARG A 196 -16.61 -2.04 -27.56
CA ARG A 196 -17.52 -0.92 -27.23
C ARG A 196 -18.00 -1.01 -25.79
N LEU A 197 -17.56 -0.06 -24.96
CA LEU A 197 -18.10 0.16 -23.63
C LEU A 197 -19.50 0.78 -23.75
N GLY A 198 -20.37 0.44 -22.80
CA GLY A 198 -21.63 1.18 -22.63
C GLY A 198 -21.35 2.66 -22.29
N TYR A 199 -22.31 3.54 -22.60
CA TYR A 199 -22.19 4.97 -22.28
C TYR A 199 -21.89 5.20 -20.78
N VAL A 200 -22.53 4.43 -19.91
CA VAL A 200 -22.33 4.48 -18.45
C VAL A 200 -20.92 4.04 -18.06
N GLU A 201 -20.42 2.94 -18.60
CA GLU A 201 -19.08 2.41 -18.28
C GLU A 201 -17.97 3.37 -18.73
N ARG A 202 -18.17 4.00 -19.88
CA ARG A 202 -17.26 5.02 -20.39
C ARG A 202 -17.28 6.28 -19.52
N LEU A 203 -18.47 6.74 -19.12
CA LEU A 203 -18.61 7.88 -18.20
C LEU A 203 -17.98 7.57 -16.83
N LEU A 204 -18.19 6.36 -16.31
CA LEU A 204 -17.58 5.91 -15.05
C LEU A 204 -16.05 5.85 -15.16
N SER A 205 -15.51 5.32 -16.26
CA SER A 205 -14.06 5.24 -16.47
C SER A 205 -13.42 6.63 -16.58
N LEU A 206 -14.06 7.56 -17.32
CA LEU A 206 -13.61 8.96 -17.39
C LEU A 206 -13.72 9.68 -16.05
N GLY A 207 -14.83 9.49 -15.34
CA GLY A 207 -15.05 10.05 -14.01
C GLY A 207 -14.03 9.55 -13.00
N LEU A 208 -13.76 8.25 -12.98
CA LEU A 208 -12.78 7.62 -12.10
C LEU A 208 -11.36 8.14 -12.39
N LEU A 209 -11.00 8.24 -13.67
CA LEU A 209 -9.70 8.79 -14.09
C LEU A 209 -9.55 10.25 -13.66
N GLY A 210 -10.55 11.09 -13.93
CA GLY A 210 -10.54 12.49 -13.55
C GLY A 210 -10.45 12.69 -12.03
N LEU A 211 -11.29 11.97 -11.28
CA LEU A 211 -11.28 12.00 -9.81
C LEU A 211 -9.92 11.55 -9.25
N ALA A 212 -9.36 10.44 -9.74
CA ALA A 212 -8.09 9.92 -9.27
C ALA A 212 -6.94 10.90 -9.50
N ILE A 213 -6.91 11.60 -10.65
CA ILE A 213 -5.92 12.64 -10.92
C ILE A 213 -6.08 13.81 -9.93
N ILE A 214 -7.31 14.30 -9.74
CA ILE A 214 -7.58 15.42 -8.82
C ILE A 214 -7.15 15.07 -7.40
N VAL A 215 -7.57 13.90 -6.89
CA VAL A 215 -7.21 13.44 -5.54
C VAL A 215 -5.71 13.22 -5.41
N SER A 216 -5.04 12.73 -6.46
CA SER A 216 -3.57 12.56 -6.45
C SER A 216 -2.85 13.90 -6.35
N VAL A 217 -3.26 14.90 -7.15
CA VAL A 217 -2.67 16.25 -7.10
C VAL A 217 -2.90 16.89 -5.73
N ILE A 218 -4.13 16.86 -5.21
CA ILE A 218 -4.46 17.41 -3.89
C ILE A 218 -3.66 16.69 -2.80
N GLY A 219 -3.57 15.36 -2.86
CA GLY A 219 -2.85 14.55 -1.88
C GLY A 219 -1.35 14.85 -1.86
N VAL A 220 -0.71 14.94 -3.04
CA VAL A 220 0.73 15.28 -3.14
C VAL A 220 0.99 16.69 -2.64
N VAL A 221 0.22 17.67 -3.12
CA VAL A 221 0.37 19.07 -2.74
C VAL A 221 0.15 19.25 -1.22
N GLY A 222 -0.92 18.67 -0.68
CA GLY A 222 -1.22 18.70 0.75
C GLY A 222 -0.12 18.06 1.61
N ASN A 223 0.40 16.90 1.19
CA ASN A 223 1.50 16.25 1.88
C ASN A 223 2.79 17.10 1.86
N VAL A 224 3.14 17.70 0.71
CA VAL A 224 4.33 18.56 0.58
C VAL A 224 4.21 19.81 1.47
N TYR A 225 3.06 20.48 1.48
CA TYR A 225 2.85 21.64 2.37
C TYR A 225 2.94 21.26 3.85
N THR A 226 2.40 20.10 4.22
CA THR A 226 2.48 19.60 5.60
C THR A 226 3.94 19.39 6.03
N LEU A 227 4.79 18.84 5.14
CA LEU A 227 6.22 18.68 5.42
C LEU A 227 6.93 20.01 5.64
N LYS A 228 6.64 21.00 4.77
CA LYS A 228 7.28 22.32 4.86
C LYS A 228 6.89 23.06 6.14
N SER A 229 5.64 22.97 6.57
CA SER A 229 5.20 23.61 7.82
C SER A 229 5.76 22.98 9.08
N LYS A 230 6.23 21.72 9.03
CA LYS A 230 6.81 21.00 10.16
C LYS A 230 8.33 21.17 10.28
N SER A 231 8.96 21.74 9.24
CA SER A 231 10.39 22.08 9.23
C SER A 231 10.69 23.53 9.65
N GLU A 232 9.65 24.35 9.80
CA GLU A 232 9.69 25.69 10.40
C GLU A 232 9.33 25.61 11.90
#